data_AF-A0A938MEY7-F1
#
_entry.id   AF-A0A938MEY7-F1
#
_cell.length_a   1.000
_cell.length_b   1.000
_cell.length_c   1.000
_cell.angle_alpha   90.00
_cell.angle_beta   90.00
_cell.angle_gamma   90.00
#
_symmetry.space_group_name_H-M   'P 1'
#
loop_
_entity.id
_entity.type
_entity.pdbx_description
1 polymer ?
#
loop_
_entity_poly.entity_id
_entity_poly.type
_entity_poly.pdbx_seq_one_letter_code
_entity_poly.pdbx_strand_id
1 'polypeptide(L)' 'MSETQRMNRRSFLKETAAAAVAFSALRPNEGHAQATGGPPVVCGLIGAGAQGRVLLAELARMKDAKVAAVCDVY' A
#
# COMPACT_ATOMS: atom_id res chain seq x y z
N MET A 1 14.05 32.96 -0.54
CA MET A 1 13.41 32.14 -1.59
C MET A 1 13.59 30.70 -1.18
N SER A 2 12.51 30.02 -0.79
CA SER A 2 12.55 28.66 -0.25
C SER A 2 12.91 27.69 -1.37
N GLU A 3 14.07 27.07 -1.30
CA GLU A 3 14.51 26.04 -2.22
C GLU A 3 13.59 24.83 -2.03
N THR A 4 12.76 24.53 -3.03
CA THR A 4 12.00 23.29 -3.06
C THR A 4 12.99 22.15 -3.15
N GLN A 5 13.40 21.60 -2.00
CA GLN A 5 14.27 20.43 -1.91
C GLN A 5 13.71 19.35 -2.83
N ARG A 6 14.38 19.13 -3.96
CA ARG A 6 13.91 18.24 -5.02
C ARG A 6 14.06 16.82 -4.49
N MET A 7 12.99 16.29 -3.89
CA MET A 7 12.98 15.00 -3.22
C MET A 7 13.46 13.92 -4.19
N ASN A 8 14.66 13.39 -3.94
CA ASN A 8 15.26 12.33 -4.74
C ASN A 8 14.65 11.00 -4.32
N ARG A 9 14.21 10.18 -5.29
CA ARG A 9 13.63 8.84 -5.05
C ARG A 9 14.49 8.00 -4.11
N ARG A 10 15.81 8.08 -4.24
CA ARG A 10 16.75 7.32 -3.40
C ARG A 10 16.78 7.81 -1.95
N SER A 11 16.68 9.13 -1.73
CA SER A 11 16.61 9.69 -0.37
C SER A 11 15.27 9.33 0.27
N PHE A 12 14.17 9.44 -0.46
CA PHE A 12 12.85 9.03 -0.01
C PHE A 12 12.80 7.53 0.36
N LEU A 13 13.34 6.65 -0.49
CA LEU A 13 13.41 5.22 -0.21
C LEU A 13 14.25 4.91 1.03
N LYS A 14 15.37 5.60 1.24
CA LYS A 14 16.20 5.42 2.44
C LYS A 14 15.48 5.85 3.71
N GLU A 15 14.84 7.01 3.68
CA GLU A 15 14.11 7.54 4.84
C GLU A 15 12.88 6.68 5.18
N THR A 16 12.09 6.32 4.18
CA THR A 16 10.92 5.44 4.37
C THR A 16 11.31 4.03 4.81
N ALA A 17 12.40 3.46 4.28
CA ALA A 17 12.89 2.16 4.73
C ALA A 17 13.33 2.20 6.20
N ALA A 18 14.05 3.23 6.62
CA ALA A 18 14.44 3.41 8.02
C ALA A 18 13.23 3.55 8.95
N ALA A 19 12.23 4.34 8.53
CA ALA A 19 10.99 4.51 9.28
C ALA A 19 10.18 3.20 9.37
N ALA A 20 10.08 2.43 8.28
CA ALA A 20 9.38 1.15 8.27
C ALA A 20 10.03 0.13 9.22
N VAL A 21 11.36 0.04 9.25
CA VAL A 21 12.09 -0.85 10.17
C VAL A 21 11.83 -0.45 11.62
N ALA A 22 11.99 0.84 11.95
CA ALA A 22 11.75 1.35 13.30
C ALA A 22 10.31 1.07 13.77
N PHE A 23 9.34 1.26 12.87
CA PHE A 23 7.94 1.01 13.15
C PHE A 23 7.64 -0.48 13.32
N SER A 24 8.23 -1.35 12.49
CA SER A 24 8.05 -2.80 12.61
C SER A 24 8.62 -3.38 13.92
N ALA A 25 9.70 -2.79 14.46
CA ALA A 25 10.28 -3.18 15.74
C ALA A 25 9.41 -2.78 16.95
N LEU A 26 8.51 -1.80 16.77
CA LEU A 26 7.64 -1.27 17.82
C LEU A 26 6.19 -1.78 17.73
N ARG A 27 5.86 -2.62 16.74
CA ARG A 27 4.50 -3.16 16.59
C ARG A 27 4.22 -4.19 17.69
N PRO A 28 3.25 -3.95 18.59
CA PRO A 28 2.70 -5.03 19.40
C PRO A 28 2.10 -6.09 18.46
N ASN A 29 2.28 -7.37 18.83
CA ASN A 29 1.71 -8.52 18.12
C ASN A 29 0.19 -8.55 18.37
N GLU A 30 -0.52 -7.59 17.80
CA GLU A 30 -1.98 -7.56 17.83
C GLU A 30 -2.46 -8.64 16.87
N GLY A 31 -2.92 -9.75 17.44
CA GLY A 31 -3.57 -10.81 16.69
C GLY A 31 -4.63 -10.20 15.80
N HIS A 32 -4.55 -10.47 14.49
CA HIS A 32 -5.48 -9.97 13.50
C HIS A 32 -6.92 -10.32 13.93
N ALA A 33 -7.61 -9.36 14.54
CA ALA A 33 -9.04 -9.47 14.74
C ALA A 33 -9.67 -9.47 13.36
N GLN A 34 -10.12 -10.64 12.93
CA GLN A 34 -10.86 -10.80 11.68
C GLN A 34 -12.16 -10.00 11.83
N ALA A 35 -12.19 -8.80 11.26
CA ALA A 35 -13.43 -8.04 11.19
C ALA A 35 -14.48 -8.90 10.47
N THR A 36 -15.65 -9.07 11.09
CA THR A 36 -16.81 -9.68 10.45
C THR A 36 -17.11 -8.92 9.16
N GLY A 37 -17.16 -9.62 8.02
CA GLY A 37 -17.16 -9.02 6.68
C GLY A 37 -18.18 -7.89 6.51
N GLY A 38 -17.72 -6.78 5.94
CA GLY A 38 -18.56 -5.66 5.52
C GLY A 38 -19.24 -5.91 4.18
N PRO A 39 -20.11 -5.00 3.70
CA PRO A 39 -20.72 -5.13 2.39
C PRO A 39 -19.65 -5.17 1.27
N PRO A 40 -19.89 -5.89 0.16
CA PRO A 40 -18.93 -5.95 -0.94
C PRO A 40 -18.56 -4.56 -1.46
N VAL A 41 -17.26 -4.31 -1.64
CA VAL A 41 -16.72 -3.05 -2.13
C VAL A 41 -16.21 -3.23 -3.55
N VAL A 42 -16.70 -2.37 -4.45
CA VAL A 42 -16.17 -2.25 -5.82
C VAL A 42 -15.14 -1.14 -5.85
N CYS A 43 -13.91 -1.43 -6.27
CA CYS A 43 -12.81 -0.47 -6.27
C CYS A 43 -11.98 -0.52 -7.56
N GLY A 44 -11.12 0.48 -7.74
CA GLY A 44 -10.13 0.51 -8.81
C GLY A 44 -8.71 0.66 -8.24
N LEU A 45 -7.71 0.15 -8.96
CA LEU A 45 -6.29 0.29 -8.63
C LEU A 45 -5.62 1.27 -9.61
N ILE A 46 -4.99 2.33 -9.09
CA ILE A 46 -4.16 3.24 -9.89
C ILE A 46 -2.69 2.99 -9.53
N GLY A 47 -1.89 2.63 -10.52
CA GLY A 47 -0.51 2.19 -10.37
C GLY A 47 -0.40 0.69 -10.08
N ALA A 48 -0.07 -0.08 -11.11
CA ALA A 48 0.22 -1.51 -11.12
C ALA A 48 1.75 -1.81 -11.17
N GLY A 49 2.55 -0.93 -10.57
CA GLY A 49 3.97 -1.17 -10.27
C GLY A 49 4.17 -2.25 -9.19
N ALA A 50 5.38 -2.37 -8.65
CA ALA A 50 5.74 -3.45 -7.71
C ALA A 50 4.73 -3.61 -6.55
N GLN A 51 4.39 -2.51 -5.86
CA GLN A 51 3.44 -2.56 -4.75
C GLN A 51 1.99 -2.71 -5.21
N GLY A 52 1.63 -2.11 -6.34
CA GLY A 52 0.29 -2.25 -6.92
C GLY A 52 -0.05 -3.71 -7.24
N ARG A 53 0.93 -4.50 -7.71
CA ARG A 53 0.76 -5.93 -7.98
C ARG A 53 0.55 -6.74 -6.70
N VAL A 54 1.27 -6.41 -5.62
CA VAL A 54 1.06 -7.04 -4.31
C VAL A 54 -0.35 -6.76 -3.82
N LEU A 55 -0.79 -5.50 -3.87
CA LEU A 55 -2.14 -5.10 -3.48
C LEU A 55 -3.21 -5.79 -4.34
N LEU A 56 -3.02 -5.87 -5.65
CA LEU A 56 -3.95 -6.54 -6.55
C LEU A 56 -4.07 -8.03 -6.23
N ALA A 57 -2.96 -8.70 -5.91
CA ALA A 57 -2.96 -10.10 -5.51
C ALA A 57 -3.65 -10.32 -4.16
N GLU A 58 -3.53 -9.40 -3.20
CA GLU A 58 -4.28 -9.43 -1.95
C GLU A 58 -5.79 -9.24 -2.21
N LEU A 59 -6.16 -8.20 -2.95
CA LEU A 59 -7.55 -7.87 -3.27
C LEU A 59 -8.24 -9.02 -4.01
N ALA A 60 -7.54 -9.71 -4.92
CA ALA A 60 -8.08 -10.86 -5.64
C ALA A 60 -8.47 -12.04 -4.73
N ARG A 61 -7.92 -12.13 -3.51
CA ARG A 61 -8.26 -13.18 -2.53
C ARG A 61 -9.39 -12.78 -1.58
N MET A 62 -9.77 -11.51 -1.56
CA MET A 62 -10.84 -11.01 -0.70
C MET A 62 -12.18 -11.20 -1.42
N LYS A 63 -13.06 -12.05 -0.87
CA LYS A 63 -14.38 -12.34 -1.46
C LYS A 63 -15.27 -11.10 -1.56
N ASP A 64 -15.07 -10.15 -0.65
CA ASP A 64 -15.88 -8.94 -0.55
C ASP A 64 -15.23 -7.74 -1.27
N ALA A 65 -14.13 -7.93 -2.00
CA ALA A 65 -13.50 -6.86 -2.79
C ALA A 65 -13.52 -7.20 -4.29
N LYS A 66 -14.18 -6.36 -5.08
CA LYS A 66 -14.21 -6.47 -6.54
C LYS A 66 -13.39 -5.35 -7.16
N VAL A 67 -12.25 -5.69 -7.75
CA VAL A 67 -11.46 -4.73 -8.55
C VAL A 67 -12.12 -4.60 -9.93
N ALA A 68 -12.75 -3.46 -10.19
CA ALA A 68 -13.44 -3.17 -11.45
C ALA A 68 -12.56 -2.47 -12.49
N ALA A 69 -11.48 -1.82 -12.07
CA ALA A 69 -10.60 -1.08 -12.96
C ALA A 69 -9.15 -1.11 -12.49
N VAL A 70 -8.22 -1.12 -13.44
CA VAL A 70 -6.79 -0.92 -13.21
C VAL A 70 -6.29 0.13 -14.20
N CYS A 71 -5.52 1.10 -13.72
CA CYS A 71 -4.88 2.13 -14.53
C CYS A 71 -3.38 2.16 -14.23
N ASP A 72 -2.55 2.12 -15.27
CA ASP A 72 -1.12 2.37 -15.17
C ASP A 72 -0.67 3.23 -16.37
N VAL A 73 0.50 3.85 -16.26
CA VAL A 73 1.13 4.63 -17.32
C VAL A 73 2.12 3.80 -18.16
N TYR A 74 2.40 2.55 -17.73
CA TYR A 74 3.28 1.59 -18.40
C TYR A 74 2.52 0.39 -18.93
#